data_AF-A0A7J6FK16-F1
#
_entry.id   AF-A0A7J6FK16-F1
#
_cell.length_a   1.000
_cell.length_b   1.000
_cell.length_c   1.000
_cell.angle_alpha   90.00
_cell.angle_beta   90.00
_cell.angle_gamma   90.00
#
_symmetry.space_group_name_H-M   'P 1'
#
loop_
_entity.id
_entity.type
_entity.pdbx_description
1 polymer ?
#
loop_
_entity_poly.entity_id
_entity_poly.type
_entity_poly.pdbx_seq_one_letter_code
_entity_poly.pdbx_strand_id
1 'polypeptide(L)'
;MEYLEGRECEYDSKTLVNFYKCNFTSTPNKVSNKYYLGPAPLEDMARQIATAWGPCGNNRDYLFLLEKAMFDIDHEDDYVIELANEVRKELGIVGSGIPKEKKLVVTPHIPVAHKSNIPALQLHPLPEAIAMDS
;
A
#
# COMPACT_ATOMS: atom_id res chain seq x y z
N MET A 1 -3.16 13.30 -17.82
CA MET A 1 -2.65 11.93 -18.05
C MET A 1 -1.14 11.95 -18.25
N GLU A 2 -0.63 12.87 -19.06
CA GLU A 2 0.81 13.07 -19.33
C GLU A 2 1.70 13.20 -18.07
N TYR A 3 1.23 13.88 -17.01
CA TYR A 3 1.98 13.98 -15.74
C TYR A 3 2.22 12.63 -15.04
N LEU A 4 1.23 11.74 -15.06
CA LEU A 4 1.37 10.41 -14.43
C LEU A 4 2.20 9.48 -15.31
N GLU A 5 2.11 9.63 -16.64
CA GLU A 5 2.95 8.86 -17.57
C GLU A 5 4.43 9.16 -17.35
N GLY A 6 4.83 10.43 -17.24
CA GLY A 6 6.22 10.78 -16.99
C GLY A 6 6.79 10.28 -15.64
N ARG A 7 5.93 9.89 -14.70
CA ARG A 7 6.33 9.42 -13.37
C ARG A 7 6.30 7.91 -13.22
N GLU A 8 5.26 7.26 -13.73
CA GLU A 8 4.94 5.87 -13.39
C GLU A 8 5.11 4.91 -14.58
N CYS A 9 5.34 5.40 -15.81
CA CYS A 9 5.37 4.56 -17.02
C CYS A 9 6.53 3.56 -17.08
N GLU A 10 7.56 3.74 -16.26
CA GLU A 10 8.75 2.89 -16.32
C GLU A 10 8.48 1.49 -15.72
N TYR A 11 7.50 1.34 -14.81
CA TYR A 11 7.25 0.08 -14.08
C TYR A 11 5.78 -0.33 -13.96
N ASP A 12 4.84 0.60 -14.16
CA ASP A 12 3.42 0.35 -13.96
C ASP A 12 2.71 0.01 -15.28
N SER A 13 1.78 -0.95 -15.20
CA SER A 13 0.88 -1.26 -16.31
C SER A 13 -0.45 -0.52 -16.12
N LYS A 14 -1.02 0.00 -17.21
CA LYS A 14 -2.38 0.55 -17.19
C LYS A 14 -3.39 -0.60 -17.21
N THR A 15 -4.21 -0.68 -16.18
CA THR A 15 -5.27 -1.69 -16.06
C THR A 15 -6.63 -1.01 -15.86
N LEU A 16 -7.64 -1.49 -16.58
CA LEU A 16 -9.01 -1.00 -16.42
C LEU A 16 -9.69 -1.87 -15.36
N VAL A 17 -9.88 -1.30 -14.18
CA VAL A 17 -10.65 -1.90 -13.08
C VAL A 17 -11.98 -1.17 -13.01
N ASN A 18 -13.08 -1.89 -12.72
CA ASN A 18 -14.39 -1.28 -12.47
C ASN A 18 -14.37 -0.51 -11.13
N PHE A 19 -13.73 0.64 -11.19
CA PHE A 19 -13.92 1.80 -10.33
C PHE A 19 -14.54 2.87 -11.24
N TYR A 20 -15.16 3.91 -10.69
CA TYR A 20 -15.71 4.98 -11.53
C TYR A 20 -14.64 5.74 -12.38
N LYS A 21 -13.34 5.33 -12.38
CA LYS A 21 -12.20 5.81 -13.20
C LYS A 21 -11.06 4.76 -13.34
N CYS A 22 -10.18 4.95 -14.34
CA CYS A 22 -8.92 4.18 -14.54
C CYS A 22 -7.87 4.45 -13.45
N ASN A 23 -7.17 3.41 -13.02
CA ASN A 23 -6.11 3.46 -11.99
C ASN A 23 -4.79 2.90 -12.54
N PHE A 24 -3.68 3.29 -11.93
CA PHE A 24 -2.37 2.67 -12.15
C PHE A 24 -2.09 1.69 -11.02
N THR A 25 -1.64 0.48 -11.35
CA THR A 25 -1.23 -0.53 -10.36
C THR A 25 0.10 -1.13 -10.80
N SER A 26 1.08 -1.12 -9.91
CA SER A 26 2.37 -1.76 -10.17
C SER A 26 2.25 -3.27 -10.35
N THR A 27 3.11 -3.83 -11.20
CA THR A 27 3.10 -5.28 -11.48
C THR A 27 3.74 -6.06 -10.32
N PRO A 28 3.11 -7.12 -9.77
CA PRO A 28 3.67 -7.93 -8.68
C PRO A 28 4.68 -8.98 -9.21
N ASN A 29 5.54 -8.58 -10.16
CA ASN A 29 6.50 -9.46 -10.81
C ASN A 29 7.89 -8.83 -10.76
N LYS A 30 8.84 -9.54 -10.12
CA LYS A 30 10.22 -9.07 -9.94
C LYS A 30 11.00 -8.90 -11.24
N VAL A 31 10.59 -9.60 -12.31
CA VAL A 31 11.23 -9.52 -13.63
C VAL A 31 10.83 -8.24 -14.35
N SER A 32 9.54 -7.87 -14.32
CA SER A 32 9.04 -6.67 -14.99
C SER A 32 9.15 -5.42 -14.12
N ASN A 33 9.08 -5.57 -12.78
CA ASN A 33 9.27 -4.49 -11.82
C ASN A 33 10.42 -4.84 -10.87
N LYS A 34 11.61 -4.33 -11.17
CA LYS A 34 12.83 -4.54 -10.37
C LYS A 34 12.72 -4.03 -8.93
N TYR A 35 11.77 -3.13 -8.64
CA TYR A 35 11.54 -2.57 -7.31
C TYR A 35 10.52 -3.36 -6.49
N TYR A 36 9.83 -4.34 -7.07
CA TYR A 36 8.92 -5.18 -6.32
C TYR A 36 9.70 -6.15 -5.41
N LEU A 37 9.70 -5.86 -4.11
CA LEU A 37 10.41 -6.69 -3.11
C LEU A 37 9.63 -7.98 -2.75
N GLY A 38 8.31 -7.95 -2.91
CA GLY A 38 7.41 -9.05 -2.53
C GLY A 38 6.85 -8.91 -1.12
N PRO A 39 6.01 -9.86 -0.68
CA PRO A 39 5.49 -9.89 0.68
C PRO A 39 6.63 -10.11 1.69
N ALA A 40 6.55 -9.44 2.83
CA ALA A 40 7.51 -9.54 3.92
C ALA A 40 6.79 -9.57 5.29
N PRO A 41 7.43 -10.09 6.34
CA PRO A 41 6.91 -9.98 7.71
C PRO A 41 6.72 -8.52 8.14
N LEU A 42 5.71 -8.27 8.97
CA LEU A 42 5.35 -6.92 9.41
C LEU A 42 6.53 -6.19 10.06
N GLU A 43 7.23 -6.88 10.95
CA GLU A 43 8.40 -6.38 11.70
C GLU A 43 9.56 -6.00 10.76
N ASP A 44 9.79 -6.81 9.72
CA ASP A 44 10.85 -6.54 8.74
C ASP A 44 10.52 -5.30 7.89
N MET A 45 9.26 -5.18 7.47
CA MET A 45 8.78 -3.97 6.77
C MET A 45 8.90 -2.74 7.67
N ALA A 46 8.48 -2.84 8.93
CA ALA A 46 8.53 -1.74 9.87
C ALA A 46 9.97 -1.24 10.10
N ARG A 47 10.91 -2.16 10.32
CA ARG A 47 12.33 -1.84 10.50
C ARG A 47 12.93 -1.16 9.27
N GLN A 48 12.57 -1.64 8.07
CA GLN A 48 12.99 -1.02 6.82
C GLN A 48 12.41 0.39 6.66
N ILE A 49 11.11 0.57 6.92
CA ILE A 49 10.43 1.87 6.80
C ILE A 49 10.96 2.88 7.83
N ALA A 50 11.23 2.44 9.06
CA ALA A 50 11.72 3.29 10.14
C ALA A 50 13.07 3.95 9.83
N THR A 51 13.93 3.27 9.06
CA THR A 51 15.32 3.67 8.78
C THR A 51 15.56 4.17 7.35
N ALA A 52 14.68 3.84 6.40
CA ALA A 52 14.85 4.22 5.01
C ALA A 52 14.64 5.72 4.76
N TRP A 53 15.49 6.28 3.92
CA TRP A 53 15.45 7.66 3.45
C TRP A 53 15.81 7.72 1.96
N GLY A 54 15.26 8.70 1.25
CA GLY A 54 15.61 8.99 -0.14
C GLY A 54 15.52 10.48 -0.46
N PRO A 55 15.63 10.87 -1.75
CA PRO A 55 15.63 12.26 -2.19
C PRO A 55 14.43 13.08 -1.70
N CYS A 56 13.31 12.41 -1.43
CA CYS A 56 12.05 13.03 -1.03
C CYS A 56 11.76 12.94 0.49
N GLY A 57 12.70 12.47 1.32
CA GLY A 57 12.55 12.41 2.78
C GLY A 57 12.61 11.00 3.37
N ASN A 58 12.18 10.84 4.62
CA ASN A 58 12.15 9.55 5.29
C ASN A 58 10.93 8.74 4.87
N ASN A 59 11.08 7.42 4.76
CA ASN A 59 10.00 6.54 4.35
C ASN A 59 8.85 6.52 5.38
N ARG A 60 9.16 6.58 6.68
CA ARG A 60 8.16 6.65 7.76
C ARG A 60 7.18 7.82 7.62
N ASP A 61 7.63 8.95 7.07
CA ASP A 61 6.81 10.15 6.96
C ASP A 61 5.68 9.91 5.93
N TYR A 62 5.97 9.17 4.86
CA TYR A 62 4.95 8.75 3.89
C TYR A 62 3.88 7.87 4.52
N LEU A 63 4.27 6.89 5.34
CA LEU A 63 3.34 5.98 6.00
C LEU A 63 2.41 6.74 6.96
N PHE A 64 2.95 7.67 7.76
CA PHE A 64 2.13 8.45 8.69
C PHE A 64 1.21 9.45 7.99
N LEU A 65 1.67 10.05 6.88
CA LEU A 65 0.82 10.91 6.06
C LEU A 65 -0.30 10.12 5.39
N LEU A 66 -0.03 8.89 4.94
CA LEU A 66 -1.04 7.99 4.39
C LEU A 66 -2.09 7.63 5.44
N GLU A 67 -1.67 7.15 6.62
CA GLU A 67 -2.57 6.81 7.73
C GLU A 67 -3.45 8.02 8.11
N LYS A 68 -2.86 9.22 8.21
CA LYS A 68 -3.60 10.46 8.48
C LYS A 68 -4.61 10.77 7.37
N ALA A 69 -4.20 10.72 6.10
CA ALA A 69 -5.07 11.05 4.98
C ALA A 69 -6.26 10.09 4.89
N MET A 70 -6.05 8.81 5.18
CA MET A 70 -7.11 7.79 5.23
C MET A 70 -8.08 8.02 6.39
N PHE A 71 -7.56 8.41 7.55
CA PHE A 71 -8.38 8.83 8.69
C PHE A 71 -9.21 10.08 8.38
N ASP A 72 -8.61 11.11 7.75
CA ASP A 72 -9.29 12.37 7.43
C ASP A 72 -10.48 12.19 6.46
N ILE A 73 -10.53 11.09 5.70
CA ILE A 73 -11.63 10.76 4.77
C ILE A 73 -12.58 9.68 5.29
N ASP A 74 -12.48 9.32 6.58
CA ASP A 74 -13.24 8.24 7.23
C ASP A 74 -13.10 6.87 6.51
N HIS A 75 -11.93 6.59 5.92
CA HIS A 75 -11.64 5.34 5.22
C HIS A 75 -10.31 4.73 5.69
N GLU A 76 -10.27 4.37 6.97
CA GLU A 76 -9.15 3.68 7.60
C GLU A 76 -8.87 2.29 6.96
N ASP A 77 -7.60 1.89 6.97
CA ASP A 77 -7.15 0.56 6.56
C ASP A 77 -6.35 -0.08 7.71
N ASP A 78 -6.80 -1.25 8.16
CA ASP A 78 -6.24 -1.96 9.30
C ASP A 78 -4.75 -2.29 9.08
N TYR A 79 -4.35 -2.66 7.86
CA TYR A 79 -2.97 -3.01 7.55
C TYR A 79 -2.05 -1.79 7.60
N VAL A 80 -2.52 -0.64 7.08
CA VAL A 80 -1.78 0.64 7.17
C VAL A 80 -1.60 1.05 8.63
N ILE A 81 -2.65 0.94 9.44
CA ILE A 81 -2.62 1.27 10.88
C ILE A 81 -1.68 0.34 11.64
N GLU A 82 -1.76 -0.97 11.41
CA GLU A 82 -0.88 -1.96 12.04
C GLU A 82 0.59 -1.70 11.70
N LEU A 83 0.90 -1.45 10.43
CA LEU A 83 2.26 -1.15 10.00
C LEU A 83 2.77 0.17 10.59
N ALA A 84 1.94 1.21 10.63
CA ALA A 84 2.31 2.50 11.24
C ALA A 84 2.61 2.35 12.74
N ASN A 85 1.82 1.54 13.45
CA ASN A 85 2.07 1.25 14.86
C ASN A 85 3.36 0.47 15.07
N GLU A 86 3.67 -0.50 14.20
CA GLU A 86 4.93 -1.23 14.28
C GLU A 86 6.13 -0.31 14.04
N VAL A 87 6.05 0.59 13.06
CA VAL A 87 7.09 1.61 12.82
C VAL A 87 7.26 2.54 14.03
N ARG A 88 6.19 2.94 14.72
CA ARG A 88 6.29 3.74 15.96
C ARG A 88 7.04 2.99 17.07
N LYS A 89 6.80 1.67 17.20
CA LYS A 89 7.53 0.82 18.16
C LYS A 89 9.01 0.76 17.85
N GLU A 90 9.37 0.54 16.58
CA GLU A 90 10.77 0.52 16.10
C GLU A 90 11.51 1.84 16.41
N LEU A 91 10.80 2.97 16.37
CA LEU A 91 11.36 4.30 16.68
C LEU A 91 11.39 4.61 18.19
N GLY A 92 10.88 3.73 19.05
CA GLY A 92 10.75 3.98 20.49
C GLY A 92 9.73 5.08 20.84
N ILE A 93 8.84 5.43 19.91
CA ILE A 93 7.79 6.44 20.12
C ILE A 93 6.60 5.77 20.80
N VAL A 94 6.66 5.68 22.13
CA VAL A 94 5.54 5.17 22.92
C VAL A 94 4.43 6.24 22.99
N GLY A 95 3.33 6.03 22.26
CA GLY A 95 2.04 6.65 22.60
C GLY A 95 1.51 7.80 21.74
N SER A 96 1.82 7.89 20.44
CA SER A 96 1.23 8.92 19.55
C SER A 96 0.39 8.34 18.39
N GLY A 97 -0.31 7.24 18.63
CA GLY A 97 -1.39 6.82 17.73
C GLY A 97 -2.60 7.74 17.89
N ILE A 98 -3.33 7.99 16.80
CA ILE A 98 -4.61 8.72 16.85
C ILE A 98 -5.52 8.00 17.86
N PRO A 99 -6.10 8.69 18.86
CA PRO A 99 -6.95 8.04 19.85
C PRO A 99 -8.19 7.43 19.20
N LYS A 100 -8.29 6.09 19.15
CA LYS A 100 -9.57 5.42 18.93
C LYS A 100 -10.44 5.64 20.17
N GLU A 101 -11.52 6.39 20.05
CA GLU A 101 -12.55 6.43 21.07
C GLU A 101 -13.10 5.02 21.30
N LYS A 102 -13.06 4.60 22.56
CA LYS A 102 -13.33 3.23 23.00
C LYS A 102 -14.84 2.99 23.03
N LYS A 103 -15.37 2.21 22.09
CA LYS A 103 -16.65 1.54 22.30
C LYS A 103 -16.40 0.15 22.89
N LEU A 104 -16.54 0.04 24.22
CA LEU A 104 -16.57 -1.23 24.95
C LEU A 104 -17.70 -2.13 24.39
N VAL A 105 -17.41 -3.43 24.22
CA VAL A 105 -18.24 -4.60 24.62
C VAL A 105 -17.45 -5.91 24.34
N VAL A 106 -16.77 -6.40 25.39
CA VAL A 106 -16.81 -7.75 26.02
C VAL A 106 -16.69 -9.06 25.18
N THR A 107 -15.63 -9.84 25.53
CA THR A 107 -15.40 -11.33 25.61
C THR A 107 -14.92 -12.20 24.40
N PRO A 108 -14.15 -13.30 24.66
CA PRO A 108 -12.97 -13.68 23.86
C PRO A 108 -13.01 -15.11 23.28
N HIS A 109 -12.90 -15.31 21.95
CA HIS A 109 -12.81 -16.67 21.39
C HIS A 109 -11.95 -16.77 20.10
N ILE A 110 -10.92 -17.62 20.18
CA ILE A 110 -10.31 -18.49 19.13
C ILE A 110 -9.27 -17.86 18.16
N PRO A 111 -8.07 -18.48 18.01
CA PRO A 111 -7.11 -18.08 16.98
C PRO A 111 -7.57 -18.60 15.62
N VAL A 112 -7.99 -17.69 14.73
CA VAL A 112 -8.28 -18.01 13.34
C VAL A 112 -7.00 -17.85 12.53
N ALA A 113 -6.51 -18.96 11.99
CA ALA A 113 -5.44 -18.95 11.00
C ALA A 113 -5.91 -18.14 9.77
N HIS A 114 -5.37 -16.94 9.59
CA HIS A 114 -5.59 -16.13 8.40
C HIS A 114 -4.84 -16.76 7.22
N LYS A 115 -5.52 -17.65 6.51
CA LYS A 115 -5.15 -18.01 5.15
C LYS A 115 -5.49 -16.81 4.26
N SER A 116 -4.48 -16.04 3.87
CA SER A 116 -4.58 -14.96 2.90
C SER A 116 -4.92 -15.53 1.52
N ASN A 117 -6.19 -15.82 1.28
CA ASN A 117 -6.68 -16.14 -0.06
C ASN A 117 -7.13 -14.83 -0.70
N ILE A 118 -6.18 -14.05 -1.21
CA ILE A 118 -6.48 -12.96 -2.13
C ILE A 118 -6.89 -13.64 -3.44
N PRO A 119 -8.15 -13.52 -3.91
CA PRO A 119 -8.49 -14.04 -5.23
C PRO A 119 -7.67 -13.25 -6.25
N ALA A 120 -6.86 -13.96 -7.04
CA ALA A 120 -6.20 -13.35 -8.18
C ALA A 120 -7.30 -12.85 -9.14
N LEU A 121 -7.54 -11.54 -9.15
CA LEU A 121 -8.37 -10.90 -10.16
C LEU A 121 -7.69 -11.16 -11.52
N GLN A 122 -8.39 -11.89 -12.39
CA GLN A 122 -7.93 -12.17 -13.74
C GLN A 122 -7.94 -10.86 -14.53
N LEU A 123 -6.79 -10.21 -14.64
CA LEU A 123 -6.62 -8.95 -15.36
C LEU A 123 -6.18 -9.26 -16.80
N HIS A 124 -7.02 -8.88 -17.76
CA HIS A 124 -6.70 -8.99 -19.18
C HIS A 124 -5.89 -7.76 -19.64
N PRO A 125 -4.70 -7.94 -20.25
CA PRO A 125 -3.96 -6.86 -20.90
C PRO A 125 -4.77 -6.29 -22.08
N LEU A 126 -4.74 -4.96 -22.24
CA LEU A 126 -5.29 -4.32 -23.45
C LEU A 126 -4.39 -4.63 -24.66
N PRO A 127 -4.95 -4.86 -25.86
CA PRO A 127 -4.18 -4.91 -27.10
C PRO A 127 -3.45 -3.59 -27.33
N GLU A 128 -2.17 -3.69 -27.68
CA GLU A 128 -1.36 -2.56 -28.15
C GLU A 128 -2.09 -1.81 -29.27
N ALA A 129 -2.19 -0.49 -29.14
CA ALA A 129 -2.79 0.36 -30.15
C ALA A 129 -1.93 0.30 -31.43
N ILE A 130 -2.45 -0.36 -32.47
CA ILE A 130 -1.84 -0.35 -33.80
C ILE A 130 -2.09 1.03 -34.39
N ALA A 131 -1.05 1.82 -34.56
CA ALA A 131 -1.10 3.06 -35.32
C ALA A 131 -1.39 2.71 -36.79
N MET A 132 -2.56 3.09 -37.29
CA MET A 132 -2.82 3.13 -38.73
C MET A 132 -2.23 4.43 -39.28
N ASP A 133 -1.16 4.32 -40.06
CA ASP A 133 -0.64 5.41 -40.87
C ASP A 133 -1.65 5.72 -42.01
N SER A 134 -1.82 7.00 -42.33
CA SER A 134 -2.85 7.52 -43.24
C SER A 134 -2.60 7.23 -44.72
#